data_AF-A0A6C0BJ67-F1
#
_entry.id   AF-A0A6C0BJ67-F1
#
_cell.length_a   1.000
_cell.length_b   1.000
_cell.length_c   1.000
_cell.angle_alpha   90.00
_cell.angle_beta   90.00
_cell.angle_gamma   90.00
#
_symmetry.space_group_name_H-M   'P 1'
#
loop_
_entity.id
_entity.type
_entity.pdbx_description
1 polymer ?
#
loop_
_entity_poly.entity_id
_entity_poly.type
_entity_poly.pdbx_seq_one_letter_code
_entity_poly.pdbx_strand_id
1 'polypeptide(L)'
;MCGCSKDKVKGIETTQWGPHFWRLLHFFSLKAGTASPLIQAEELRIWTKLFTLTGKAIPCEECRKHYQEYLEANPVNFKGMPYASVGPFIQNWWFTLHNEINILNDKPIFDFADLQSTYAGVSVLFELATITNYINKATAASQVKISDYKAWKTEILMLNSRYY
;
A
#
# COMPACT_ATOMS: atom_id res chain seq x y z
N MET A 1 1.23 6.66 47.03
CA MET A 1 1.05 5.75 45.88
C MET A 1 0.49 6.57 44.73
N CYS A 2 1.33 7.00 43.78
CA CYS A 2 0.86 7.80 42.64
C CYS A 2 0.49 6.85 41.50
N GLY A 3 -0.81 6.53 41.39
CA GLY A 3 -1.35 5.71 40.32
C GLY A 3 -1.62 6.58 39.09
N CYS A 4 -0.62 6.76 38.24
CA CYS A 4 -0.86 7.24 36.88
C CYS A 4 -1.55 6.12 36.09
N SER A 5 -2.89 6.12 36.10
CA SER A 5 -3.67 5.46 35.05
C SER A 5 -3.32 6.16 33.74
N LYS A 6 -2.32 5.65 33.02
CA LYS A 6 -2.06 6.08 31.66
C LYS A 6 -3.29 5.65 30.86
N ASP A 7 -4.15 6.61 30.54
CA ASP A 7 -5.20 6.43 29.54
C ASP A 7 -4.59 5.71 28.34
N LYS A 8 -5.07 4.50 28.04
CA LYS A 8 -4.61 3.75 26.87
C LYS A 8 -4.88 4.61 25.65
N VAL A 9 -3.85 4.99 24.91
CA VAL A 9 -3.99 5.75 23.66
C VAL A 9 -4.93 4.97 22.74
N LYS A 10 -6.07 5.55 22.41
CA LYS A 10 -7.02 4.95 21.46
C LYS A 10 -6.34 4.84 20.09
N GLY A 11 -6.30 3.63 19.54
CA GLY A 11 -5.74 3.35 18.22
C GLY A 11 -6.54 3.97 17.07
N ILE A 12 -6.15 3.63 15.84
CA ILE A 12 -6.84 4.06 14.62
C ILE A 12 -7.70 2.94 14.02
N GLU A 13 -8.81 3.32 13.40
CA GLU A 13 -9.73 2.40 12.72
C GLU A 13 -9.37 2.25 11.24
N THR A 14 -9.65 1.09 10.66
CA THR A 14 -9.34 0.75 9.25
C THR A 14 -9.92 1.75 8.24
N THR A 15 -11.11 2.29 8.51
CA THR A 15 -11.80 3.27 7.66
C THR A 15 -11.10 4.62 7.60
N GLN A 16 -10.24 4.94 8.58
CA GLN A 16 -9.56 6.23 8.66
C GLN A 16 -8.29 6.27 7.79
N TRP A 17 -7.55 5.16 7.71
CA TRP A 17 -6.25 5.11 7.03
C TRP A 17 -6.25 4.25 5.77
N GLY A 18 -7.07 3.20 5.71
CA GLY A 18 -7.12 2.23 4.62
C GLY A 18 -7.35 2.88 3.25
N PRO A 19 -8.35 3.77 3.10
CA PRO A 19 -8.60 4.45 1.82
C PRO A 19 -7.38 5.20 1.26
N HIS A 20 -6.54 5.78 2.13
CA HIS A 20 -5.36 6.54 1.71
C HIS A 20 -4.24 5.63 1.20
N PHE A 21 -4.04 4.46 1.84
CA PHE A 21 -3.12 3.44 1.32
C PHE A 21 -3.58 2.95 -0.05
N TRP A 22 -4.86 2.60 -0.20
CA TRP A 22 -5.41 2.13 -1.47
C TRP A 22 -5.27 3.15 -2.59
N ARG A 23 -5.53 4.44 -2.30
CA ARG A 23 -5.34 5.52 -3.28
C ARG A 23 -3.91 5.58 -3.81
N LEU A 24 -2.90 5.51 -2.93
CA LEU A 24 -1.50 5.51 -3.38
C LEU A 24 -1.14 4.25 -4.16
N LEU A 25 -1.49 3.06 -3.66
CA LEU A 25 -1.15 1.80 -4.30
C LEU A 25 -1.76 1.70 -5.70
N HIS A 26 -3.05 2.03 -5.84
CA HIS A 26 -3.72 2.05 -7.14
C HIS A 26 -3.17 3.13 -8.06
N PHE A 27 -2.95 4.35 -7.56
CA PHE A 27 -2.33 5.43 -8.35
C PHE A 27 -0.97 5.03 -8.93
N PHE A 28 -0.09 4.42 -8.13
CA PHE A 28 1.20 3.96 -8.62
C PHE A 28 1.06 2.75 -9.54
N SER A 29 0.12 1.84 -9.29
CA SER A 29 -0.11 0.69 -10.17
C SER A 29 -0.48 1.10 -11.60
N LEU A 30 -1.23 2.20 -11.77
CA LEU A 30 -1.58 2.76 -13.08
C LEU A 30 -0.36 3.24 -13.88
N LYS A 31 0.76 3.52 -13.20
CA LYS A 31 2.02 3.97 -13.82
C LYS A 31 3.07 2.86 -13.90
N ALA A 32 2.81 1.69 -13.33
CA ALA A 32 3.76 0.60 -13.32
C ALA A 32 4.09 0.12 -14.74
N GLY A 33 5.36 -0.21 -14.99
CA GLY A 33 5.79 -0.72 -16.29
C GLY A 33 5.93 0.36 -17.38
N THR A 34 5.93 1.65 -17.02
CA THR A 34 6.11 2.76 -17.96
C THR A 34 7.47 3.46 -17.81
N ALA A 35 8.36 2.95 -16.97
CA ALA A 35 9.66 3.55 -16.74
C ALA A 35 10.59 3.38 -17.95
N SER A 36 11.51 4.32 -18.13
CA SER A 36 12.47 4.26 -19.24
C SER A 36 13.39 3.04 -19.10
N PRO A 37 13.91 2.45 -20.21
CA PRO A 37 14.76 1.26 -20.18
C PRO A 37 15.91 1.30 -19.17
N LEU A 38 16.48 2.50 -18.92
CA LEU A 38 17.60 2.70 -18.01
C LEU A 38 17.26 2.45 -16.53
N ILE A 39 15.98 2.56 -16.15
CA ILE A 39 15.54 2.48 -14.74
C ILE A 39 14.53 1.34 -14.49
N GLN A 40 14.21 0.50 -15.48
CA GLN A 40 13.26 -0.61 -15.32
C GLN A 40 13.67 -1.57 -14.20
N ALA A 41 14.95 -1.96 -14.16
CA ALA A 41 15.45 -2.85 -13.12
C ALA A 41 15.30 -2.25 -11.70
N GLU A 42 15.44 -0.92 -11.58
CA GLU A 42 15.22 -0.22 -10.32
C GLU A 42 13.73 -0.19 -9.96
N GLU A 43 12.85 0.10 -10.91
CA GLU A 43 11.40 0.09 -10.71
C GLU A 43 10.90 -1.28 -10.21
N LEU A 44 11.35 -2.37 -10.84
CA LEU A 44 11.01 -3.74 -10.42
C LEU A 44 11.51 -4.03 -9.00
N ARG A 45 12.70 -3.56 -8.65
CA ARG A 45 13.25 -3.69 -7.29
C ARG A 45 12.38 -2.94 -6.28
N ILE A 46 11.94 -1.73 -6.62
CA ILE A 46 11.09 -0.89 -5.75
C ILE A 46 9.73 -1.57 -5.55
N TRP A 47 9.07 -2.03 -6.62
CA TRP A 47 7.82 -2.77 -6.52
C TRP A 47 7.93 -4.04 -5.67
N THR A 48 8.97 -4.85 -5.90
CA THR A 48 9.23 -6.06 -5.10
C THR A 48 9.30 -5.74 -3.60
N LYS A 49 10.00 -4.66 -3.24
CA LYS A 49 10.05 -4.20 -1.85
C LYS A 49 8.71 -3.68 -1.36
N LEU A 50 7.96 -2.93 -2.17
CA LEU A 50 6.65 -2.40 -1.79
C LEU A 50 5.65 -3.49 -1.46
N PHE A 51 5.58 -4.58 -2.23
CA PHE A 51 4.72 -5.73 -1.88
C PHE A 51 5.07 -6.28 -0.49
N THR A 52 6.36 -6.44 -0.17
CA THR A 52 6.77 -6.95 1.15
C THR A 52 6.55 -5.92 2.27
N LEU A 53 6.90 -4.65 2.03
CA LEU A 53 6.84 -3.59 3.03
C LEU A 53 5.40 -3.15 3.32
N THR A 54 4.47 -3.29 2.37
CA THR A 54 3.05 -2.97 2.59
C THR A 54 2.49 -3.81 3.73
N GLY A 55 2.78 -5.12 3.76
CA GLY A 55 2.39 -5.99 4.88
C GLY A 55 2.90 -5.49 6.24
N LYS A 56 4.14 -4.97 6.28
CA LYS A 56 4.73 -4.46 7.54
C LYS A 56 4.17 -3.09 7.94
N ALA A 57 3.79 -2.26 6.97
CA ALA A 57 3.34 -0.89 7.19
C ALA A 57 1.84 -0.79 7.57
N ILE A 58 1.06 -1.85 7.38
CA ILE A 58 -0.37 -1.89 7.76
C ILE A 58 -0.52 -1.79 9.29
N PRO A 59 -1.28 -0.82 9.83
CA PRO A 59 -1.46 -0.59 11.27
C PRO A 59 -2.61 -1.38 11.89
N CYS A 60 -3.06 -2.46 11.24
CA CYS A 60 -4.10 -3.37 11.72
C CYS A 60 -3.54 -4.78 11.70
N GLU A 61 -3.54 -5.47 12.83
CA GLU A 61 -2.92 -6.80 12.95
C GLU A 61 -3.60 -7.84 12.06
N GLU A 62 -4.93 -7.93 12.11
CA GLU A 62 -5.71 -8.84 11.27
C GLU A 62 -5.54 -8.55 9.79
N CYS A 63 -5.59 -7.27 9.41
CA CYS A 63 -5.38 -6.82 8.04
C CYS A 63 -3.97 -7.15 7.54
N ARG A 64 -2.94 -7.03 8.41
CA ARG A 64 -1.56 -7.42 8.10
C ARG A 64 -1.44 -8.92 7.89
N LYS A 65 -2.06 -9.72 8.77
CA LYS A 65 -2.08 -11.18 8.65
C LYS A 65 -2.74 -11.61 7.34
N HIS A 66 -3.93 -11.09 7.05
CA HIS A 66 -4.65 -11.38 5.81
C HIS A 66 -3.83 -10.99 4.56
N TYR A 67 -3.18 -9.83 4.59
CA TYR A 67 -2.29 -9.41 3.51
C TYR A 67 -1.10 -10.37 3.31
N GLN A 68 -0.51 -10.86 4.41
CA GLN A 68 0.61 -11.82 4.35
C GLN A 68 0.17 -13.15 3.75
N GLU A 69 -0.95 -13.70 4.23
CA GLU A 69 -1.54 -14.93 3.69
C GLU A 69 -1.86 -14.79 2.20
N TYR A 70 -2.42 -13.65 1.79
CA TYR A 70 -2.68 -13.36 0.38
C TYR A 70 -1.39 -13.28 -0.45
N LEU A 71 -0.35 -12.60 0.07
CA LEU A 71 0.93 -12.46 -0.62
C LEU A 71 1.66 -13.80 -0.76
N GLU A 72 1.53 -14.69 0.23
CA GLU A 72 2.07 -16.05 0.18
C GLU A 72 1.33 -16.90 -0.86
N ALA A 73 0.00 -16.80 -0.93
CA ALA A 73 -0.82 -17.50 -1.92
C ALA A 73 -0.66 -16.93 -3.35
N ASN A 74 -0.37 -15.63 -3.48
CA ASN A 74 -0.25 -14.91 -4.74
C ASN A 74 1.13 -14.23 -4.86
N PRO A 75 2.23 -15.01 -4.94
CA PRO A 75 3.58 -14.46 -4.88
C PRO A 75 3.88 -13.56 -6.07
N VAL A 76 4.54 -12.43 -5.79
CA VAL A 76 4.98 -11.48 -6.80
C VAL A 76 6.41 -11.81 -7.24
N ASN A 77 6.58 -12.15 -8.51
CA ASN A 77 7.88 -12.42 -9.10
C ASN A 77 7.97 -11.85 -10.53
N PHE A 78 8.86 -10.88 -10.73
CA PHE A 78 9.09 -10.25 -12.04
C PHE A 78 10.20 -10.94 -12.85
N LYS A 79 10.89 -11.94 -12.31
CA LYS A 79 12.01 -12.60 -13.00
C LYS A 79 11.53 -13.25 -14.30
N GLY A 80 12.08 -12.79 -15.42
CA GLY A 80 11.72 -13.30 -16.75
C GLY A 80 10.40 -12.77 -17.30
N MET A 81 9.69 -11.91 -16.57
CA MET A 81 8.48 -11.26 -17.06
C MET A 81 8.85 -10.20 -18.11
N PRO A 82 8.24 -10.19 -19.31
CA PRO A 82 8.38 -9.09 -20.24
C PRO A 82 7.96 -7.79 -19.58
N TYR A 83 8.76 -6.73 -19.73
CA TYR A 83 8.51 -5.47 -19.02
C TYR A 83 7.14 -4.86 -19.34
N ALA A 84 6.66 -5.02 -20.58
CA ALA A 84 5.32 -4.59 -20.99
C ALA A 84 4.17 -5.26 -20.21
N SER A 85 4.41 -6.43 -19.60
CA SER A 85 3.42 -7.16 -18.79
C SER A 85 3.42 -6.75 -17.31
N VAL A 86 4.43 -6.01 -16.86
CA VAL A 86 4.62 -5.63 -15.44
C VAL A 86 3.49 -4.73 -14.95
N GLY A 87 3.13 -3.71 -15.74
CA GLY A 87 2.05 -2.78 -15.41
C GLY A 87 0.71 -3.48 -15.22
N PRO A 88 0.21 -4.21 -16.24
CA PRO A 88 -1.03 -4.98 -16.14
C PRO A 88 -1.02 -5.98 -14.98
N PHE A 89 0.11 -6.65 -14.73
CA PHE A 89 0.25 -7.57 -13.60
C PHE A 89 0.05 -6.85 -12.25
N ILE A 90 0.74 -5.74 -12.02
CA ILE A 90 0.67 -5.00 -10.75
C ILE A 90 -0.74 -4.43 -10.54
N GLN A 91 -1.35 -3.86 -11.58
CA GLN A 91 -2.73 -3.35 -11.51
C GLN A 91 -3.71 -4.45 -11.14
N ASN A 92 -3.64 -5.60 -11.83
CA ASN A 92 -4.53 -6.72 -11.56
C ASN A 92 -4.33 -7.30 -10.16
N TRP A 93 -3.09 -7.39 -9.67
CA TRP A 93 -2.80 -7.93 -8.34
C TRP A 93 -3.45 -7.07 -7.24
N TRP A 94 -3.23 -5.76 -7.26
CA TRP A 94 -3.83 -4.85 -6.27
C TRP A 94 -5.35 -4.77 -6.39
N PHE A 95 -5.87 -4.78 -7.62
CA PHE A 95 -7.30 -4.80 -7.87
C PHE A 95 -7.96 -6.05 -7.29
N THR A 96 -7.39 -7.22 -7.55
CA THR A 96 -7.94 -8.51 -7.09
C THR A 96 -7.97 -8.56 -5.57
N LEU A 97 -6.84 -8.25 -4.91
CA LEU A 97 -6.77 -8.18 -3.45
C LEU A 97 -7.80 -7.19 -2.87
N HIS A 98 -7.92 -6.00 -3.44
CA HIS A 98 -8.83 -4.99 -2.91
C HIS A 98 -10.29 -5.44 -3.03
N ASN A 99 -10.66 -6.11 -4.12
CA ASN A 99 -12.00 -6.66 -4.30
C ASN A 99 -12.29 -7.89 -3.43
N GLU A 100 -11.30 -8.76 -3.18
CA GLU A 100 -11.46 -9.83 -2.19
C GLU A 100 -11.74 -9.25 -0.79
N ILE A 101 -11.01 -8.20 -0.40
CA ILE A 101 -11.26 -7.48 0.85
C ILE A 101 -12.64 -6.82 0.83
N ASN A 102 -13.10 -6.28 -0.31
CA ASN A 102 -14.45 -5.72 -0.41
C ASN A 102 -15.52 -6.79 -0.17
N ILE A 103 -15.40 -7.95 -0.81
CA ILE A 103 -16.31 -9.09 -0.65
C ILE A 103 -16.35 -9.54 0.81
N LEU A 104 -15.18 -9.70 1.46
CA LEU A 104 -15.08 -10.10 2.87
C LEU A 104 -15.74 -9.10 3.84
N ASN A 105 -15.89 -7.84 3.44
CA ASN A 105 -16.48 -6.78 4.25
C ASN A 105 -17.86 -6.34 3.76
N ASP A 106 -18.53 -7.15 2.92
CA ASP A 106 -19.84 -6.85 2.33
C ASP A 106 -19.89 -5.49 1.63
N LYS A 107 -18.78 -5.08 1.01
CA LYS A 107 -18.67 -3.85 0.21
C LYS A 107 -18.95 -4.15 -1.27
N PRO A 108 -19.45 -3.17 -2.04
CA PRO A 108 -19.60 -3.33 -3.48
C PRO A 108 -18.28 -3.71 -4.15
N ILE A 109 -18.37 -4.60 -5.14
CA ILE A 109 -17.24 -4.93 -6.02
C ILE A 109 -16.93 -3.70 -6.88
N PHE A 110 -15.66 -3.33 -6.93
CA PHE A 110 -15.14 -2.25 -7.75
C PHE A 110 -14.90 -2.76 -9.18
N ASP A 111 -15.39 -2.04 -10.19
CA ASP A 111 -15.17 -2.39 -11.60
C ASP A 111 -13.75 -2.00 -12.03
N PHE A 112 -13.05 -2.90 -12.71
CA PHE A 112 -11.71 -2.63 -13.24
C PHE A 112 -11.72 -1.45 -14.22
N ALA A 113 -12.81 -1.26 -14.97
CA ALA A 113 -12.95 -0.16 -15.91
C ALA A 113 -12.87 1.23 -15.24
N ASP A 114 -13.21 1.32 -13.95
CA ASP A 114 -13.21 2.56 -13.18
C ASP A 114 -11.85 2.87 -12.52
N LEU A 115 -10.86 1.97 -12.63
CA LEU A 115 -9.57 2.12 -11.96
C LEU A 115 -8.87 3.43 -12.36
N GLN A 116 -8.84 3.72 -13.66
CA GLN A 116 -8.21 4.92 -14.20
C GLN A 116 -8.93 6.20 -13.72
N SER A 117 -10.25 6.28 -13.90
CA SER A 117 -11.03 7.48 -13.54
C SER A 117 -11.02 7.75 -12.03
N THR A 118 -10.97 6.68 -11.21
CA THR A 118 -10.98 6.78 -9.75
C THR A 118 -9.63 7.22 -9.19
N TYR A 119 -8.52 6.69 -9.70
CA TYR A 119 -7.21 6.82 -9.05
C TYR A 119 -6.20 7.70 -9.78
N ALA A 120 -6.40 8.08 -11.05
CA ALA A 120 -5.40 8.86 -11.80
C ALA A 120 -5.11 10.26 -11.22
N GLY A 121 -6.07 10.86 -10.49
CA GLY A 121 -5.96 12.21 -9.93
C GLY A 121 -5.44 12.29 -8.49
N VAL A 122 -4.84 11.22 -7.97
CA VAL A 122 -4.38 11.17 -6.57
C VAL A 122 -3.20 12.13 -6.32
N SER A 123 -3.32 12.96 -5.28
CA SER A 123 -2.24 13.82 -4.80
C SER A 123 -1.32 13.07 -3.84
N VAL A 124 -0.16 12.61 -4.33
CA VAL A 124 0.78 11.79 -3.54
C VAL A 124 1.19 12.46 -2.23
N LEU A 125 1.49 13.76 -2.25
CA LEU A 125 1.91 14.48 -1.04
C LEU A 125 0.80 14.56 0.01
N PHE A 126 -0.44 14.79 -0.43
CA PHE A 126 -1.59 14.83 0.46
C PHE A 126 -1.85 13.47 1.11
N GLU A 127 -1.85 12.40 0.31
CA GLU A 127 -2.07 11.05 0.82
C GLU A 127 -0.95 10.62 1.79
N LEU A 128 0.31 10.88 1.43
CA LEU A 128 1.44 10.57 2.32
C LEU A 128 1.41 11.35 3.64
N ALA A 129 1.04 12.64 3.60
CA ALA A 129 0.89 13.44 4.81
C ALA A 129 -0.22 12.87 5.70
N THR A 130 -1.36 12.52 5.09
CA THR A 130 -2.51 11.96 5.81
C THR A 130 -2.18 10.60 6.42
N ILE A 131 -1.55 9.70 5.67
CA ILE A 131 -1.07 8.41 6.19
C ILE A 131 -0.06 8.63 7.31
N THR A 132 0.89 9.55 7.16
CA THR A 132 1.90 9.85 8.21
C THR A 132 1.21 10.23 9.52
N ASN A 133 0.16 11.06 9.46
CA ASN A 133 -0.59 11.48 10.65
C ASN A 133 -1.27 10.30 11.35
N TYR A 134 -1.89 9.38 10.59
CA TYR A 134 -2.50 8.19 11.16
C TYR A 134 -1.49 7.20 11.70
N ILE A 135 -0.38 6.96 10.99
CA ILE A 135 0.67 6.07 11.44
C ILE A 135 1.30 6.57 12.74
N ASN A 136 1.51 7.88 12.91
CA ASN A 136 2.01 8.43 14.17
C ASN A 136 1.09 8.09 15.35
N LYS A 137 -0.24 8.15 15.15
CA LYS A 137 -1.23 7.73 16.16
C LYS A 137 -1.18 6.22 16.40
N ALA A 138 -1.10 5.42 15.33
CA ALA A 138 -1.00 3.96 15.41
C ALA A 138 0.27 3.50 16.14
N THR A 139 1.40 4.16 15.91
CA THR A 139 2.65 3.88 16.64
C THR A 139 2.54 4.25 18.11
N ALA A 140 1.89 5.38 18.46
CA ALA A 140 1.62 5.72 19.86
C ALA A 140 0.73 4.69 20.56
N ALA A 141 -0.13 3.99 19.80
CA ALA A 141 -0.95 2.87 20.25
C ALA A 141 -0.31 1.49 20.04
N SER A 142 0.97 1.41 19.66
CA SER A 142 1.73 0.17 19.40
C SER A 142 1.15 -0.75 18.29
N GLN A 143 0.31 -0.23 17.40
CA GLN A 143 -0.29 -1.01 16.31
C GLN A 143 0.68 -1.26 15.14
N VAL A 144 1.68 -0.39 14.96
CA VAL A 144 2.72 -0.50 13.91
C VAL A 144 4.02 0.17 14.34
N LYS A 145 5.15 -0.38 13.90
CA LYS A 145 6.45 0.27 14.10
C LYS A 145 6.63 1.40 13.08
N ILE A 146 7.01 2.58 13.57
CA ILE A 146 7.29 3.72 12.70
C ILE A 146 8.40 3.43 11.67
N SER A 147 9.36 2.54 12.00
CA SER A 147 10.42 2.11 11.09
C SER A 147 9.88 1.37 9.86
N ASP A 148 8.87 0.52 10.04
CA ASP A 148 8.27 -0.26 8.96
C ASP A 148 7.53 0.67 7.99
N TYR A 149 6.78 1.64 8.53
CA TYR A 149 6.16 2.68 7.72
C TYR A 149 7.20 3.57 7.00
N LYS A 150 8.26 4.01 7.69
CA LYS A 150 9.30 4.83 7.06
C LYS A 150 9.96 4.11 5.89
N ALA A 151 10.25 2.82 6.02
CA ALA A 151 10.79 2.01 4.94
C ALA A 151 9.82 1.96 3.74
N TRP A 152 8.52 1.72 3.99
CA TRP A 152 7.50 1.73 2.96
C TRP A 152 7.38 3.09 2.26
N LYS A 153 7.32 4.18 3.04
CA LYS A 153 7.24 5.55 2.54
C LYS A 153 8.43 5.93 1.66
N THR A 154 9.63 5.48 2.01
CA THR A 154 10.83 5.69 1.18
C THR A 154 10.65 5.09 -0.20
N GLU A 155 10.20 3.83 -0.31
CA GLU A 155 10.01 3.19 -1.62
C GLU A 155 8.87 3.85 -2.43
N ILE A 156 7.81 4.36 -1.78
CA ILE A 156 6.77 5.19 -2.43
C ILE A 156 7.37 6.48 -3.02
N LEU A 157 8.20 7.19 -2.26
CA LEU A 157 8.87 8.40 -2.74
C LEU A 157 9.84 8.10 -3.88
N MET A 158 10.53 6.94 -3.83
CA MET A 158 11.37 6.48 -4.93
C MET A 158 10.54 6.27 -6.20
N LEU A 159 9.40 5.55 -6.16
CA LEU A 159 8.51 5.42 -7.33
C LEU A 159 8.07 6.78 -7.87
N ASN A 160 7.67 7.69 -6.97
CA ASN A 160 7.25 9.03 -7.37
C ASN A 160 8.35 9.76 -8.15
N SER A 161 9.61 9.64 -7.74
CA SER A 161 10.76 10.24 -8.46
C SER A 161 11.21 9.50 -9.73
N ARG A 162 10.54 8.42 -10.12
CA ARG A 162 10.83 7.64 -11.33
C ARG A 162 9.76 7.79 -12.40
N TYR A 163 8.54 8.12 -11.99
CA TYR A 163 7.43 8.41 -12.90
C TYR A 163 7.32 9.89 -13.28
N TYR A 164 8.14 10.75 -12.67
CA TYR A 164 8.25 12.19 -12.89
C TYR A 164 9.73 12.59 -12.83
#